data_AF-A0A968X0G6-F1
#
_entry.id   AF-A0A968X0G6-F1
#
_cell.length_a   1.000
_cell.length_b   1.000
_cell.length_c   1.000
_cell.angle_alpha   90.00
_cell.angle_beta   90.00
_cell.angle_gamma   90.00
#
_symmetry.space_group_name_H-M   'P 1'
#
loop_
_entity.id
_entity.type
_entity.pdbx_description
1 polymer ?
#
loop_
_entity_poly.entity_id
_entity_poly.type
_entity_poly.pdbx_seq_one_letter_code
_entity_poly.pdbx_strand_id
1 'polypeptide(L)'
;MSKTAIAIDLRPGTLMDYADSNSRYALMSGLLTLKGNKLAISESKIAFVENLLADGTTLIDDADYLQQFYSPFHPKLPSDDEIFIRAEILRLSNEISRLSAMLNEQSTVLSDEATPDMMGLHAQEARLRKELRRLREIEFYRDQSHKESLQEIEDLLEDIRLGNLIGGSLYAPAYFEWAVWRLFLAINQLEGEIHNTRGFNVDDDLRPVHHARSGSADLTFTYSDFALVCEMTLTTGSRQFAAEGEPVTRHVFKEIGQKPDKKVYGLFVAGKLDPNTVDAFHNARYWKSWQQFILTPVVAVEIDFCASWHIVCKINRFHRMTFG
;
A
#
# COMPACT_ATOMS: atom_id res chain seq x y z
N MET A 1 28.00 -11.99 -0.04
CA MET A 1 28.19 -10.85 0.88
C MET A 1 29.00 -11.21 2.13
N SER A 2 28.78 -12.34 2.82
CA SER A 2 29.60 -12.74 3.99
C SER A 2 31.12 -12.74 3.72
N LYS A 3 31.56 -13.29 2.58
CA LYS A 3 32.98 -13.24 2.16
C LYS A 3 33.50 -11.81 1.92
N THR A 4 32.63 -10.91 1.45
CA THR A 4 32.95 -9.50 1.20
C THR A 4 33.09 -8.74 2.51
N ALA A 5 32.18 -8.94 3.47
CA ALA A 5 32.25 -8.33 4.81
C ALA A 5 33.53 -8.74 5.56
N ILE A 6 33.89 -10.04 5.49
CA ILE A 6 35.12 -10.56 6.07
C ILE A 6 36.36 -9.95 5.40
N ALA A 7 36.33 -9.71 4.08
CA ALA A 7 37.44 -9.11 3.35
C ALA A 7 37.69 -7.63 3.69
N ILE A 8 36.71 -6.94 4.29
CA ILE A 8 36.80 -5.53 4.69
C ILE A 8 36.70 -5.33 6.22
N ASP A 9 36.96 -6.39 7.00
CA ASP A 9 36.98 -6.38 8.47
C ASP A 9 35.66 -5.89 9.13
N LEU A 10 34.52 -6.21 8.52
CA LEU A 10 33.20 -5.91 9.06
C LEU A 10 32.50 -7.19 9.55
N ARG A 11 31.59 -7.04 10.53
CA ARG A 11 30.71 -8.13 10.94
C ARG A 11 29.87 -8.56 9.73
N PRO A 12 29.61 -9.86 9.53
CA PRO A 12 28.87 -10.35 8.36
C PRO A 12 27.51 -9.68 8.13
N GLY A 13 26.82 -9.27 9.20
CA GLY A 13 25.54 -8.58 9.14
C GLY A 13 25.61 -7.10 8.75
N THR A 14 26.77 -6.43 8.94
CA THR A 14 26.87 -4.97 8.76
C THR A 14 26.55 -4.52 7.35
N LEU A 15 27.03 -5.25 6.33
CA LEU A 15 26.69 -4.92 4.94
C LEU A 15 25.19 -5.05 4.64
N MET A 16 24.50 -5.98 5.32
CA MET A 16 23.05 -6.13 5.19
C MET A 16 22.31 -4.99 5.86
N ASP A 17 22.77 -4.56 7.04
CA ASP A 17 22.16 -3.44 7.77
C ASP A 17 22.26 -2.12 6.97
N TYR A 18 23.40 -1.88 6.32
CA TYR A 18 23.58 -0.72 5.43
C TYR A 18 22.77 -0.83 4.15
N ALA A 19 22.73 -2.00 3.52
CA ALA A 19 21.93 -2.22 2.31
C ALA A 19 20.44 -2.00 2.59
N ASP A 20 19.94 -2.50 3.71
CA ASP A 20 18.58 -2.27 4.18
C ASP A 20 18.35 -0.78 4.38
N SER A 21 19.12 -0.12 5.27
CA SER A 21 18.98 1.31 5.57
C SER A 21 19.02 2.19 4.31
N ASN A 22 19.99 1.99 3.41
CA ASN A 22 20.10 2.75 2.17
C ASN A 22 18.88 2.54 1.26
N SER A 23 18.37 1.31 1.19
CA SER A 23 17.13 1.03 0.45
C SER A 23 15.95 1.79 1.03
N ARG A 24 15.86 1.91 2.37
CA ARG A 24 14.77 2.67 3.01
C ARG A 24 14.80 4.15 2.66
N TYR A 25 15.94 4.80 2.81
CA TYR A 25 16.08 6.23 2.48
C TYR A 25 15.85 6.49 0.99
N ALA A 26 16.31 5.58 0.12
CA ALA A 26 16.02 5.62 -1.31
C ALA A 26 14.52 5.59 -1.59
N LEU A 27 13.77 4.68 -0.96
CA LEU A 27 12.31 4.59 -1.12
C LEU A 27 11.57 5.81 -0.55
N MET A 28 12.05 6.36 0.56
CA MET A 28 11.46 7.57 1.17
C MET A 28 11.54 8.80 0.26
N SER A 29 12.47 8.83 -0.70
CA SER A 29 12.54 9.92 -1.69
C SER A 29 11.33 9.96 -2.62
N GLY A 30 10.62 8.83 -2.79
CA GLY A 30 9.54 8.68 -3.77
C GLY A 30 10.01 8.64 -5.23
N LEU A 31 11.31 8.79 -5.51
CA LEU A 31 11.90 8.65 -6.84
C LEU A 31 12.19 7.19 -7.19
N LEU A 32 12.44 6.37 -6.17
CA LEU A 32 12.73 4.95 -6.27
C LEU A 32 11.61 4.15 -5.62
N THR A 33 11.35 2.98 -6.18
CA THR A 33 10.40 2.00 -5.67
C THR A 33 11.03 0.60 -5.64
N LEU A 34 10.38 -0.37 -5.01
CA LEU A 34 10.78 -1.77 -5.06
C LEU A 34 10.11 -2.45 -6.27
N LYS A 35 10.85 -3.22 -7.07
CA LYS A 35 10.29 -4.12 -8.09
C LYS A 35 10.69 -5.55 -7.76
N GLY A 36 9.82 -6.24 -7.03
CA GLY A 36 10.17 -7.47 -6.32
C GLY A 36 11.28 -7.17 -5.31
N ASN A 37 12.35 -7.96 -5.36
CA ASN A 37 13.54 -7.81 -4.52
C ASN A 37 14.62 -6.93 -5.19
N LYS A 38 14.25 -5.80 -5.79
CA LYS A 38 15.20 -4.84 -6.42
C LYS A 38 14.70 -3.40 -6.28
N LEU A 39 15.61 -2.44 -6.18
CA LEU A 39 15.26 -1.02 -6.34
C LEU A 39 15.14 -0.68 -7.82
N ALA A 40 14.15 0.13 -8.18
CA ALA A 40 13.90 0.65 -9.51
C ALA A 40 13.46 2.12 -9.44
N ILE A 41 13.58 2.86 -10.55
CA ILE A 41 12.99 4.20 -10.65
C ILE A 41 11.46 4.05 -10.72
N SER A 42 10.74 4.87 -9.95
CA SER A 42 9.28 4.90 -9.99
C SER A 42 8.81 5.36 -11.37
N GLU A 43 7.85 4.64 -11.95
CA GLU A 43 7.38 4.91 -13.32
C GLU A 43 6.76 6.31 -13.43
N SER A 44 6.13 6.80 -12.34
CA SER A 44 5.57 8.15 -12.27
C SER A 44 6.63 9.27 -12.23
N LYS A 45 7.90 8.93 -11.95
CA LYS A 45 9.00 9.88 -11.72
C LYS A 45 10.07 9.86 -12.80
N ILE A 46 9.95 9.01 -13.83
CA ILE A 46 10.96 8.89 -14.89
C ILE A 46 11.29 10.26 -15.48
N ALA A 47 10.29 11.04 -15.92
CA ALA A 47 10.51 12.36 -16.51
C ALA A 47 11.21 13.34 -15.54
N PHE A 48 10.88 13.27 -14.25
CA PHE A 48 11.52 14.09 -13.22
C PHE A 48 12.99 13.69 -13.04
N VAL A 49 13.27 12.39 -12.95
CA VAL A 49 14.63 11.87 -12.79
C VAL A 49 15.49 12.15 -14.02
N GLU A 50 14.94 12.01 -15.22
CA GLU A 50 15.63 12.36 -16.46
C GLU A 50 15.99 13.85 -16.52
N ASN A 51 15.07 14.73 -16.12
CA ASN A 51 15.33 16.17 -16.06
C ASN A 51 16.36 16.51 -14.96
N LEU A 52 16.24 15.89 -13.78
CA LEU A 52 17.18 16.06 -12.67
C LEU A 52 18.61 15.66 -13.06
N LEU A 53 18.77 14.66 -13.92
CA LEU A 53 20.07 14.16 -14.37
C LEU A 53 20.57 14.84 -15.67
N ALA A 54 19.74 15.64 -16.34
CA ALA A 54 20.05 16.20 -17.66
C ALA A 54 21.28 17.12 -17.64
N ASP A 55 21.46 17.88 -16.56
CA ASP A 55 22.59 18.81 -16.38
C ASP A 55 23.84 18.09 -15.84
N GLY A 56 23.74 16.78 -15.58
CA GLY A 56 24.80 15.97 -14.99
C GLY A 56 24.95 16.13 -13.47
N THR A 57 25.87 15.37 -12.89
CA THR A 57 26.20 15.45 -11.46
C THR A 57 27.60 16.02 -11.29
N THR A 58 27.70 17.27 -10.81
CA THR A 58 28.97 17.89 -10.46
C THR A 58 29.21 17.81 -8.96
N LEU A 59 30.43 17.44 -8.56
CA LEU A 59 30.83 17.52 -7.15
C LEU A 59 30.89 19.00 -6.74
N ILE A 60 30.32 19.29 -5.58
CA ILE A 60 30.39 20.62 -4.96
C ILE A 60 31.78 20.75 -4.32
N ASP A 61 32.44 21.90 -4.52
CA ASP A 61 33.71 22.19 -3.87
C ASP A 61 33.54 22.30 -2.34
N ASP A 62 34.53 21.83 -1.57
CA ASP A 62 34.48 21.82 -0.11
C ASP A 62 34.25 23.22 0.48
N ALA A 63 34.76 24.28 -0.17
CA ALA A 63 34.57 25.65 0.28
C ALA A 63 33.11 26.12 0.17
N ASP A 64 32.38 25.61 -0.82
CA ASP A 64 31.00 26.00 -1.15
C ASP A 64 29.97 25.00 -0.59
N TYR A 65 30.39 23.82 -0.15
CA TYR A 65 29.51 22.72 0.25
C TYR A 65 28.45 23.13 1.27
N LEU A 66 28.84 23.74 2.40
CA LEU A 66 27.89 24.12 3.45
C LEU A 66 26.93 25.21 2.99
N GLN A 67 27.41 26.16 2.17
CA GLN A 67 26.56 27.22 1.65
C GLN A 67 25.49 26.66 0.71
N GLN A 68 25.85 25.70 -0.15
CA GLN A 68 24.90 25.05 -1.04
C GLN A 68 23.98 24.09 -0.27
N PHE A 69 24.50 23.31 0.67
CA PHE A 69 23.75 22.33 1.45
C PHE A 69 22.64 22.96 2.31
N TYR A 70 22.89 24.15 2.88
CA TYR A 70 21.88 24.88 3.67
C TYR A 70 21.01 25.82 2.83
N SER A 71 21.21 25.89 1.52
CA SER A 71 20.43 26.79 0.66
C SER A 71 19.03 26.22 0.43
N PRO A 72 17.96 27.00 0.63
CA PRO A 72 16.61 26.58 0.23
C PRO A 72 16.37 26.71 -1.28
N PHE A 73 17.32 27.30 -2.03
CA PHE A 73 17.23 27.54 -3.47
C PHE A 73 18.20 26.69 -4.29
N HIS A 74 19.00 25.86 -3.63
CA HIS A 74 19.94 24.94 -4.28
C HIS A 74 19.81 23.52 -3.71
N PRO A 75 19.94 22.48 -4.54
CA PRO A 75 19.95 22.57 -6.00
C PRO A 75 18.58 23.03 -6.53
N LYS A 76 18.55 23.69 -7.70
CA LYS A 76 17.29 23.93 -8.41
C LYS A 76 16.75 22.57 -8.85
N LEU A 77 15.51 22.29 -8.50
CA LEU A 77 14.85 21.06 -8.88
C LEU A 77 13.99 21.28 -10.12
N PRO A 78 13.67 20.22 -10.88
CA PRO A 78 12.69 20.31 -11.97
C PRO A 78 11.35 20.92 -11.51
N SER A 79 10.99 20.73 -10.23
CA SER A 79 9.78 21.32 -9.64
C SER A 79 9.81 22.84 -9.52
N ASP A 80 11.00 23.46 -9.55
CA ASP A 80 11.15 24.92 -9.48
C ASP A 80 11.07 25.58 -10.87
N ASP A 81 10.98 24.78 -11.94
CA ASP A 81 10.92 25.23 -13.33
C ASP A 81 9.47 25.22 -13.84
N GLU A 82 8.97 26.41 -14.19
CA GLU A 82 7.64 26.60 -14.74
C GLU A 82 7.40 25.80 -16.04
N ILE A 83 8.41 25.71 -16.91
CA ILE A 83 8.32 24.98 -18.18
C ILE A 83 8.13 23.48 -17.89
N PHE A 84 8.89 22.94 -16.94
CA PHE A 84 8.77 21.54 -16.53
C PHE A 84 7.38 21.26 -15.94
N ILE A 85 6.90 22.08 -15.00
CA ILE A 85 5.60 21.86 -14.35
C ILE A 85 4.45 21.94 -15.37
N ARG A 86 4.49 22.89 -16.30
CA ARG A 86 3.47 22.97 -17.36
C ARG A 86 3.48 21.73 -18.26
N ALA A 87 4.66 21.23 -18.62
CA ALA A 87 4.78 19.99 -19.38
C ALA A 87 4.25 18.78 -18.60
N GLU A 88 4.53 18.70 -17.29
CA GLU A 88 4.03 17.64 -16.42
C GLU A 88 2.50 17.69 -16.27
N ILE A 89 1.91 18.88 -16.11
CA ILE A 89 0.45 19.08 -16.09
C ILE A 89 -0.19 18.53 -17.38
N LEU A 90 0.37 18.88 -18.55
CA LEU A 90 -0.12 18.37 -19.84
C LEU A 90 0.02 16.85 -19.93
N ARG A 91 1.13 16.29 -19.45
CA ARG A 91 1.36 14.84 -19.42
C ARG A 91 0.31 14.13 -18.56
N LEU A 92 0.08 14.63 -17.34
CA LEU A 92 -0.91 14.08 -16.40
C LEU A 92 -2.33 14.16 -16.97
N SER A 93 -2.72 15.31 -17.54
CA SER A 93 -4.05 15.49 -18.17
C SER A 93 -4.29 14.51 -19.32
N ASN A 94 -3.27 14.29 -20.17
CA ASN A 94 -3.35 13.30 -21.26
C ASN A 94 -3.45 11.87 -20.73
N GLU A 95 -2.68 11.52 -19.70
CA GLU A 95 -2.71 10.21 -19.06
C GLU A 95 -4.07 9.93 -18.42
N ILE A 96 -4.62 10.90 -17.69
CA ILE A 96 -5.97 10.83 -17.09
C ILE A 96 -7.03 10.63 -18.18
N SER A 97 -6.99 11.41 -19.25
CA SER A 97 -7.95 11.31 -20.35
C SER A 97 -7.92 9.94 -21.03
N ARG A 98 -6.72 9.39 -21.23
CA ARG A 98 -6.54 8.05 -21.80
C ARG A 98 -7.07 6.97 -20.86
N LEU A 99 -6.67 7.02 -19.59
CA LEU A 99 -7.00 5.99 -18.61
C LEU A 99 -8.49 6.01 -18.25
N SER A 100 -9.10 7.19 -18.12
CA SER A 100 -10.54 7.32 -17.87
C SER A 100 -11.37 6.75 -19.02
N ALA A 101 -10.98 7.02 -20.27
CA ALA A 101 -11.62 6.44 -21.45
C ALA A 101 -11.47 4.91 -21.49
N MET A 102 -10.26 4.39 -21.21
CA MET A 102 -10.01 2.94 -21.14
C MET A 102 -10.83 2.26 -20.04
N LEU A 103 -10.98 2.91 -18.89
CA LEU A 103 -11.72 2.37 -17.76
C LEU A 103 -13.23 2.61 -17.84
N ASN A 104 -13.70 3.40 -18.80
CA ASN A 104 -15.07 3.91 -18.88
C ASN A 104 -15.50 4.65 -17.60
N GLU A 105 -14.59 5.44 -17.04
CA GLU A 105 -14.78 6.26 -15.84
C GLU A 105 -14.94 7.72 -16.23
N GLN A 106 -15.79 8.46 -15.50
CA GLN A 106 -15.82 9.91 -15.65
C GLN A 106 -14.55 10.50 -15.04
N SER A 107 -13.80 11.26 -15.82
CA SER A 107 -12.70 12.07 -15.31
C SER A 107 -13.16 13.50 -15.08
N THR A 108 -12.85 14.03 -13.90
CA THR A 108 -13.05 15.44 -13.52
C THR A 108 -11.88 16.30 -13.97
N VAL A 109 -11.41 16.15 -15.22
CA VAL A 109 -10.41 17.07 -15.77
C VAL A 109 -11.09 18.41 -15.96
N LEU A 110 -10.88 19.31 -15.00
CA LEU A 110 -11.28 20.71 -15.15
C LEU A 110 -10.42 21.30 -16.27
N SER A 111 -11.08 21.99 -17.20
CA SER A 111 -10.46 22.79 -18.26
C SER A 111 -9.35 23.66 -17.70
N ASP A 112 -8.25 23.81 -18.44
CA ASP A 112 -7.13 24.72 -18.16
C ASP A 112 -7.64 26.10 -17.68
N GLU A 113 -7.75 26.27 -16.36
CA GLU A 113 -7.81 27.59 -15.78
C GLU A 113 -6.40 28.15 -15.91
N ALA A 114 -6.26 29.28 -16.61
CA ALA A 114 -5.00 29.98 -16.71
C ALA A 114 -4.47 30.29 -15.30
N THR A 115 -3.51 29.49 -14.84
CA THR A 115 -2.85 29.66 -13.54
C THR A 115 -1.62 30.55 -13.75
N PRO A 116 -1.62 31.77 -13.18
CA PRO A 116 -0.62 32.78 -13.51
C PRO A 116 0.70 32.61 -12.73
N ASP A 117 0.74 31.78 -11.69
CA ASP A 117 1.90 31.64 -10.81
C ASP A 117 2.26 30.17 -10.48
N MET A 118 3.47 29.96 -9.96
CA MET A 118 3.98 28.63 -9.59
C MET A 118 3.12 27.93 -8.54
N MET A 119 2.53 28.69 -7.60
CA MET A 119 1.65 28.13 -6.57
C MET A 119 0.38 27.53 -7.20
N GLY A 120 -0.24 28.24 -8.14
CA GLY A 120 -1.38 27.75 -8.90
C GLY A 120 -1.04 26.50 -9.72
N LEU A 121 0.13 26.49 -10.37
CA LEU A 121 0.60 25.34 -11.14
C LEU A 121 0.77 24.09 -10.27
N HIS A 122 1.44 24.19 -9.12
CA HIS A 122 1.55 23.05 -8.19
C HIS A 122 0.20 22.59 -7.63
N ALA A 123 -0.72 23.52 -7.36
CA ALA A 123 -2.06 23.16 -6.92
C ALA A 123 -2.83 22.39 -8.00
N GLN A 124 -2.69 22.78 -9.27
CA GLN A 124 -3.26 22.06 -10.41
C GLN A 124 -2.61 20.68 -10.57
N GLU A 125 -1.28 20.61 -10.55
CA GLU A 125 -0.52 19.36 -10.61
C GLU A 125 -0.95 18.37 -9.51
N ALA A 126 -1.07 18.84 -8.27
CA ALA A 126 -1.49 18.01 -7.13
C ALA A 126 -2.91 17.44 -7.31
N ARG A 127 -3.85 18.24 -7.85
CA ARG A 127 -5.22 17.79 -8.16
C ARG A 127 -5.20 16.71 -9.24
N LEU A 128 -4.43 16.91 -10.32
CA LEU A 128 -4.30 15.93 -11.39
C LEU A 128 -3.64 14.63 -10.90
N ARG A 129 -2.57 14.72 -10.08
CA ARG A 129 -1.95 13.53 -9.47
C ARG A 129 -2.94 12.75 -8.59
N LYS A 130 -3.80 13.44 -7.84
CA LYS A 130 -4.84 12.79 -7.03
C LYS A 130 -5.84 12.04 -7.92
N GLU A 131 -6.30 12.65 -9.01
CA GLU A 131 -7.25 12.01 -9.93
C GLU A 131 -6.60 10.85 -10.70
N LEU A 132 -5.37 11.01 -11.17
CA LEU A 132 -4.62 9.93 -11.80
C LEU A 132 -4.44 8.74 -10.85
N ARG A 133 -4.12 8.99 -9.58
CA ARG A 133 -4.04 7.94 -8.55
C ARG A 133 -5.36 7.20 -8.39
N ARG A 134 -6.50 7.91 -8.33
CA ARG A 134 -7.83 7.29 -8.26
C ARG A 134 -8.07 6.33 -9.42
N LEU A 135 -7.78 6.76 -10.65
CA LEU A 135 -7.93 5.95 -11.85
C LEU A 135 -6.98 4.73 -11.85
N ARG A 136 -5.72 4.92 -11.48
CA ARG A 136 -4.75 3.83 -11.33
C ARG A 136 -5.17 2.81 -10.27
N GLU A 137 -5.77 3.23 -9.16
CA GLU A 137 -6.31 2.29 -8.16
C GLU A 137 -7.47 1.45 -8.73
N ILE A 138 -8.31 2.03 -9.60
CA ILE A 138 -9.38 1.30 -10.28
C ILE A 138 -8.81 0.29 -11.29
N GLU A 139 -7.83 0.71 -12.09
CA GLU A 139 -7.11 -0.19 -13.01
C GLU A 139 -6.46 -1.34 -12.23
N PHE A 140 -5.71 -1.03 -11.18
CA PHE A 140 -5.07 -2.00 -10.31
C PHE A 140 -6.06 -2.99 -9.72
N TYR A 141 -7.21 -2.53 -9.23
CA TYR A 141 -8.29 -3.39 -8.75
C TYR A 141 -8.77 -4.38 -9.81
N ARG A 142 -9.03 -3.92 -11.04
CA ARG A 142 -9.48 -4.77 -12.14
C ARG A 142 -8.44 -5.83 -12.49
N ASP A 143 -7.17 -5.45 -12.45
CA ASP A 143 -6.05 -6.33 -12.77
C ASP A 143 -5.77 -7.41 -11.72
N GLN A 144 -6.12 -7.21 -10.45
CA GLN A 144 -5.83 -8.21 -9.39
C GLN A 144 -6.45 -9.58 -9.66
N SER A 145 -7.53 -9.63 -10.45
CA SER A 145 -8.19 -10.87 -10.84
C SER A 145 -7.44 -11.66 -11.93
N HIS A 146 -6.41 -11.09 -12.57
CA HIS A 146 -5.59 -11.75 -13.59
C HIS A 146 -4.67 -12.83 -13.02
N LYS A 147 -4.24 -13.77 -13.87
CA LYS A 147 -3.50 -14.96 -13.41
C LYS A 147 -2.11 -14.56 -12.90
N GLU A 148 -1.48 -13.62 -13.58
CA GLU A 148 -0.17 -13.08 -13.27
C GLU A 148 -0.19 -12.39 -11.90
N SER A 149 -1.17 -11.53 -11.66
CA SER A 149 -1.33 -10.85 -10.37
C SER A 149 -1.61 -11.82 -9.23
N LEU A 150 -2.42 -12.86 -9.45
CA LEU A 150 -2.64 -13.91 -8.45
C LEU A 150 -1.35 -14.67 -8.11
N GLN A 151 -0.53 -15.00 -9.12
CA GLN A 151 0.76 -15.65 -8.90
C GLN A 151 1.71 -14.76 -8.09
N GLU A 152 1.77 -13.47 -8.41
CA GLU A 152 2.60 -12.51 -7.65
C GLU A 152 2.15 -12.38 -6.18
N ILE A 153 0.85 -12.45 -5.91
CA ILE A 153 0.32 -12.42 -4.54
C ILE A 153 0.77 -13.68 -3.79
N GLU A 154 0.66 -14.85 -4.41
CA GLU A 154 1.10 -16.13 -3.81
C GLU A 154 2.60 -16.13 -3.51
N ASP A 155 3.43 -15.73 -4.49
CA ASP A 155 4.88 -15.66 -4.35
C ASP A 155 5.27 -14.69 -3.22
N LEU A 156 4.57 -13.56 -3.09
CA LEU A 156 4.79 -12.61 -1.99
C LEU A 156 4.39 -13.19 -0.62
N LEU A 157 3.26 -13.89 -0.53
CA LEU A 157 2.84 -14.53 0.72
C LEU A 157 3.83 -15.64 1.14
N GLU A 158 4.38 -16.41 0.19
CA GLU A 158 5.51 -17.32 0.44
C GLU A 158 6.72 -16.58 1.00
N ASP A 159 7.15 -15.51 0.32
CA ASP A 159 8.34 -14.75 0.72
C ASP A 159 8.19 -14.15 2.13
N ILE A 160 6.99 -13.68 2.48
CA ILE A 160 6.66 -13.22 3.84
C ILE A 160 6.75 -14.38 4.84
N ARG A 161 6.19 -15.54 4.51
CA ARG A 161 6.20 -16.73 5.38
C ARG A 161 7.62 -17.24 5.63
N LEU A 162 8.47 -17.23 4.60
CA LEU A 162 9.85 -17.67 4.66
C LEU A 162 10.80 -16.60 5.22
N GLY A 163 10.37 -15.34 5.31
CA GLY A 163 11.20 -14.22 5.77
C GLY A 163 12.22 -13.73 4.72
N ASN A 164 11.89 -13.88 3.43
CA ASN A 164 12.79 -13.58 2.30
C ASN A 164 12.62 -12.16 1.71
N LEU A 165 11.76 -11.33 2.30
CA LEU A 165 11.45 -9.98 1.79
C LEU A 165 12.65 -9.01 1.90
N ILE A 166 12.98 -8.29 0.82
CA ILE A 166 13.94 -7.17 0.90
C ILE A 166 13.38 -6.02 1.72
N GLY A 167 14.22 -5.46 2.60
CA GLY A 167 13.80 -4.56 3.68
C GLY A 167 13.56 -5.30 5.00
N GLY A 168 13.54 -6.64 4.96
CA GLY A 168 13.48 -7.50 6.13
C GLY A 168 12.14 -7.45 6.89
N SER A 169 12.19 -7.88 8.14
CA SER A 169 11.01 -8.03 9.01
C SER A 169 10.25 -6.73 9.30
N LEU A 170 10.84 -5.55 9.07
CA LEU A 170 10.19 -4.27 9.31
C LEU A 170 9.11 -3.95 8.27
N TYR A 171 9.33 -4.36 7.01
CA TYR A 171 8.36 -4.15 5.92
C TYR A 171 7.37 -5.30 5.78
N ALA A 172 7.69 -6.48 6.32
CA ALA A 172 6.85 -7.66 6.22
C ALA A 172 5.40 -7.42 6.66
N PRO A 173 5.09 -6.68 7.76
CA PRO A 173 3.70 -6.37 8.13
C PRO A 173 2.96 -5.56 7.04
N ALA A 174 3.58 -4.49 6.52
CA ALA A 174 2.96 -3.63 5.51
C ALA A 174 2.73 -4.38 4.19
N TYR A 175 3.69 -5.23 3.79
CA TYR A 175 3.54 -6.08 2.61
C TYR A 175 2.54 -7.23 2.83
N PHE A 176 2.38 -7.71 4.06
CA PHE A 176 1.37 -8.72 4.39
C PHE A 176 -0.04 -8.13 4.28
N GLU A 177 -0.27 -6.94 4.86
CA GLU A 177 -1.50 -6.18 4.69
C GLU A 177 -1.81 -5.94 3.20
N TRP A 178 -0.80 -5.52 2.44
CA TRP A 178 -0.92 -5.27 1.00
C TRP A 178 -1.23 -6.54 0.18
N ALA A 179 -0.60 -7.67 0.50
CA ALA A 179 -0.86 -8.93 -0.17
C ALA A 179 -2.30 -9.40 0.06
N VAL A 180 -2.78 -9.33 1.30
CA VAL A 180 -4.17 -9.68 1.63
C VAL A 180 -5.15 -8.70 1.00
N TRP A 181 -4.83 -7.40 0.96
CA TRP A 181 -5.63 -6.41 0.24
C TRP A 181 -5.82 -6.78 -1.23
N ARG A 182 -4.73 -7.04 -1.95
CA ARG A 182 -4.76 -7.48 -3.35
C ARG A 182 -5.59 -8.74 -3.55
N LEU A 183 -5.54 -9.68 -2.61
CA LEU A 183 -6.33 -10.89 -2.67
C LEU A 183 -7.83 -10.62 -2.61
N PHE A 184 -8.28 -9.70 -1.75
CA PHE A 184 -9.68 -9.29 -1.69
C PHE A 184 -10.11 -8.46 -2.89
N LEU A 185 -9.23 -7.62 -3.43
CA LEU A 185 -9.46 -6.94 -4.71
C LEU A 185 -9.73 -7.96 -5.83
N ALA A 186 -9.00 -9.07 -5.87
CA ALA A 186 -9.16 -10.12 -6.88
C ALA A 186 -10.52 -10.84 -6.83
N ILE A 187 -11.16 -10.92 -5.66
CA ILE A 187 -12.50 -11.54 -5.48
C ILE A 187 -13.60 -10.72 -6.20
N ASN A 188 -13.40 -9.41 -6.30
CA ASN A 188 -14.16 -8.45 -7.12
C ASN A 188 -15.68 -8.45 -6.90
N GLN A 189 -16.14 -7.65 -5.92
CA GLN A 189 -17.55 -7.40 -5.58
C GLN A 189 -17.72 -6.21 -4.61
N LEU A 190 -16.74 -5.30 -4.59
CA LEU A 190 -16.64 -4.24 -3.59
C LEU A 190 -17.56 -3.05 -3.91
N GLU A 191 -18.18 -2.50 -2.87
CA GLU A 191 -18.91 -1.23 -2.91
C GLU A 191 -18.02 -0.10 -2.39
N GLY A 192 -18.04 1.04 -3.08
CA GLY A 192 -17.31 2.25 -2.70
C GLY A 192 -15.93 2.38 -3.37
N GLU A 193 -15.19 3.41 -2.97
CA GLU A 193 -13.86 3.69 -3.52
C GLU A 193 -12.82 2.73 -2.98
N ILE A 194 -11.98 2.19 -3.88
CA ILE A 194 -10.89 1.27 -3.57
C ILE A 194 -9.93 1.86 -2.53
N HIS A 195 -9.65 3.16 -2.61
CA HIS A 195 -8.84 3.90 -1.63
C HIS A 195 -9.26 3.66 -0.18
N ASN A 196 -10.58 3.60 0.07
CA ASN A 196 -11.15 3.52 1.42
C ASN A 196 -11.13 2.10 1.99
N THR A 197 -10.63 1.12 1.23
CA THR A 197 -10.60 -0.29 1.66
C THR A 197 -9.37 -0.67 2.47
N ARG A 198 -8.39 0.24 2.60
CA ARG A 198 -7.12 0.02 3.30
C ARG A 198 -6.82 1.11 4.33
N GLY A 199 -6.23 0.71 5.46
CA GLY A 199 -5.75 1.59 6.53
C GLY A 199 -4.30 2.04 6.37
N PHE A 200 -3.53 1.40 5.49
CA PHE A 200 -2.15 1.77 5.16
C PHE A 200 -2.07 2.72 3.96
N ASN A 201 -0.96 3.45 3.80
CA ASN A 201 -0.70 4.30 2.63
C ASN A 201 0.09 3.58 1.54
N VAL A 202 -0.13 3.97 0.29
CA VAL A 202 0.63 3.48 -0.87
C VAL A 202 1.39 4.59 -1.59
N ASP A 203 2.49 4.23 -2.26
CA ASP A 203 3.28 5.10 -3.12
C ASP A 203 2.61 5.33 -4.49
N ASP A 204 3.29 6.04 -5.40
CA ASP A 204 2.78 6.34 -6.75
C ASP A 204 2.59 5.10 -7.64
N ASP A 205 3.24 3.98 -7.28
CA ASP A 205 3.18 2.68 -7.94
C ASP A 205 2.28 1.68 -7.17
N LEU A 206 1.46 2.19 -6.25
CA LEU A 206 0.49 1.47 -5.42
C LEU A 206 1.10 0.39 -4.49
N ARG A 207 2.34 0.58 -4.06
CA ARG A 207 3.03 -0.29 -3.09
C ARG A 207 2.93 0.26 -1.67
N PRO A 208 2.93 -0.59 -0.63
CA PRO A 208 2.76 -0.13 0.74
C PRO A 208 4.00 0.64 1.22
N VAL A 209 3.79 1.81 1.82
CA VAL A 209 4.87 2.62 2.40
C VAL A 209 5.14 2.19 3.85
N HIS A 210 4.08 2.11 4.64
CA HIS A 210 4.08 1.69 6.04
C HIS A 210 2.81 0.89 6.32
N HIS A 211 2.80 0.12 7.40
CA HIS A 211 1.61 -0.57 7.89
C HIS A 211 0.54 0.41 8.36
N ALA A 212 -0.69 -0.09 8.52
CA ALA A 212 -1.82 0.70 9.02
C ALA A 212 -1.48 1.38 10.36
N ARG A 213 -2.00 2.60 10.54
CA ARG A 213 -1.77 3.35 11.79
C ARG A 213 -2.58 2.72 12.93
N SER A 214 -1.98 2.71 14.13
CA SER A 214 -2.67 2.29 15.35
C SER A 214 -4.02 3.00 15.53
N GLY A 215 -5.10 2.23 15.68
CA GLY A 215 -6.44 2.72 16.00
C GLY A 215 -7.49 2.62 14.89
N SER A 216 -7.07 2.32 13.66
CA SER A 216 -7.90 1.87 12.54
C SER A 216 -7.68 0.39 12.25
N ALA A 217 -8.66 -0.26 11.63
CA ALA A 217 -8.47 -1.58 11.06
C ALA A 217 -7.45 -1.55 9.92
N ASP A 218 -6.78 -2.67 9.67
CA ASP A 218 -5.85 -2.78 8.55
C ASP A 218 -6.59 -2.68 7.21
N LEU A 219 -7.70 -3.41 7.05
CA LEU A 219 -8.53 -3.39 5.84
C LEU A 219 -10.03 -3.40 6.19
N THR A 220 -10.82 -2.70 5.39
CA THR A 220 -12.29 -2.71 5.50
C THR A 220 -12.92 -2.82 4.13
N PHE A 221 -13.64 -3.90 3.88
CA PHE A 221 -14.37 -4.13 2.63
C PHE A 221 -15.86 -4.01 2.85
N THR A 222 -16.56 -3.30 1.96
CA THR A 222 -18.02 -3.24 1.95
C THR A 222 -18.54 -4.00 0.74
N TYR A 223 -19.48 -4.91 0.96
CA TYR A 223 -20.23 -5.66 -0.06
C TYR A 223 -21.71 -5.33 0.08
N SER A 224 -22.55 -5.78 -0.86
CA SER A 224 -24.01 -5.50 -0.84
C SER A 224 -24.67 -5.86 0.49
N ASP A 225 -24.35 -7.02 1.04
CA ASP A 225 -25.08 -7.60 2.17
C ASP A 225 -24.31 -7.54 3.50
N PHE A 226 -22.99 -7.32 3.44
CA PHE A 226 -22.13 -7.32 4.61
C PHE A 226 -20.90 -6.43 4.44
N ALA A 227 -20.22 -6.13 5.54
CA ALA A 227 -18.89 -5.55 5.56
C ALA A 227 -17.92 -6.51 6.27
N LEU A 228 -16.66 -6.45 5.88
CA LEU A 228 -15.58 -7.28 6.39
C LEU A 228 -14.44 -6.39 6.88
N VAL A 229 -14.10 -6.52 8.15
CA VAL A 229 -12.92 -5.91 8.76
C VAL A 229 -11.83 -6.97 8.77
N CYS A 230 -10.71 -6.74 8.10
CA CYS A 230 -9.58 -7.68 8.15
C CYS A 230 -8.43 -7.08 8.96
N GLU A 231 -7.83 -7.93 9.79
CA GLU A 231 -6.70 -7.60 10.65
C GLU A 231 -5.61 -8.65 10.43
N MET A 232 -4.39 -8.21 10.17
CA MET A 232 -3.27 -9.05 9.81
C MET A 232 -2.18 -8.96 10.87
N THR A 233 -1.60 -10.10 11.25
CA THR A 233 -0.44 -10.07 12.16
C THR A 233 0.61 -11.12 11.83
N LEU A 234 1.88 -10.72 11.95
CA LEU A 234 3.01 -11.64 12.00
C LEU A 234 3.46 -11.92 13.44
N THR A 235 2.79 -11.32 14.44
CA THR A 235 3.06 -11.59 15.86
C THR A 235 2.54 -12.98 16.22
N THR A 236 3.30 -13.72 17.04
CA THR A 236 2.96 -15.09 17.45
C THR A 236 2.97 -15.27 18.97
N GLY A 237 2.25 -16.28 19.46
CA GLY A 237 2.24 -16.68 20.87
C GLY A 237 1.50 -15.67 21.76
N SER A 238 1.87 -15.61 23.05
CA SER A 238 1.19 -14.73 24.02
C SER A 238 1.21 -13.24 23.68
N ARG A 239 2.23 -12.78 22.93
CA ARG A 239 2.30 -11.41 22.42
C ARG A 239 1.20 -11.12 21.40
N GLN A 240 0.78 -12.11 20.62
CA GLN A 240 -0.32 -11.97 19.68
C GLN A 240 -1.62 -11.68 20.43
N PHE A 241 -1.92 -12.44 21.48
CA PHE A 241 -3.10 -12.18 22.30
C PHE A 241 -3.07 -10.79 22.92
N ALA A 242 -1.92 -10.38 23.47
CA ALA A 242 -1.76 -9.06 24.08
C ALA A 242 -1.89 -7.91 23.08
N ALA A 243 -1.39 -8.08 21.86
CA ALA A 243 -1.42 -7.06 20.82
C ALA A 243 -2.76 -6.98 20.08
N GLU A 244 -3.40 -8.12 19.83
CA GLU A 244 -4.51 -8.22 18.87
C GLU A 244 -5.88 -8.49 19.54
N GLY A 245 -5.91 -9.06 20.75
CA GLY A 245 -7.16 -9.49 21.38
C GLY A 245 -8.19 -8.36 21.55
N GLU A 246 -7.78 -7.24 22.15
CA GLU A 246 -8.65 -6.06 22.28
C GLU A 246 -8.80 -5.28 20.96
N PRO A 247 -7.73 -4.92 20.23
CA PRO A 247 -7.86 -4.00 19.11
C PRO A 247 -8.73 -4.54 17.98
N VAL A 248 -8.59 -5.82 17.64
CA VAL A 248 -9.37 -6.47 16.57
C VAL A 248 -10.87 -6.41 16.88
N THR A 249 -11.25 -6.80 18.10
CA THR A 249 -12.68 -6.78 18.50
C THR A 249 -13.23 -5.35 18.55
N ARG A 250 -12.42 -4.39 19.02
CA ARG A 250 -12.79 -2.97 19.02
C ARG A 250 -12.98 -2.42 17.60
N HIS A 251 -12.16 -2.80 16.64
CA HIS A 251 -12.28 -2.33 15.25
C HIS A 251 -13.54 -2.87 14.58
N VAL A 252 -13.85 -4.16 14.75
CA VAL A 252 -15.12 -4.77 14.30
C VAL A 252 -16.32 -4.06 14.94
N PHE A 253 -16.26 -3.79 16.25
CA PHE A 253 -17.30 -3.04 16.95
C PHE A 253 -17.51 -1.63 16.38
N LYS A 254 -16.43 -0.89 16.10
CA LYS A 254 -16.52 0.45 15.49
C LYS A 254 -17.21 0.38 14.13
N GLU A 255 -16.85 -0.60 13.29
CA GLU A 255 -17.44 -0.77 11.96
C GLU A 255 -18.94 -1.12 12.05
N ILE A 256 -19.35 -1.97 13.00
CA ILE A 256 -20.78 -2.23 13.28
C ILE A 256 -21.54 -0.93 13.55
N GLY A 257 -20.94 0.00 14.30
CA GLY A 257 -21.55 1.31 14.58
C GLY A 257 -21.63 2.23 13.36
N GLN A 258 -20.70 2.10 12.40
CA GLN A 258 -20.66 2.90 11.18
C GLN A 258 -21.55 2.35 10.07
N LYS A 259 -21.88 1.05 10.12
CA LYS A 259 -22.69 0.34 9.11
C LYS A 259 -23.91 -0.35 9.75
N PRO A 260 -24.86 0.41 10.34
CA PRO A 260 -26.00 -0.18 11.05
C PRO A 260 -26.90 -1.06 10.18
N ASP A 261 -26.91 -0.83 8.86
CA ASP A 261 -27.75 -1.55 7.91
C ASP A 261 -27.07 -2.80 7.29
N LYS A 262 -25.81 -3.08 7.66
CA LYS A 262 -25.06 -4.23 7.12
C LYS A 262 -24.58 -5.14 8.25
N LYS A 263 -24.51 -6.44 7.97
CA LYS A 263 -23.81 -7.38 8.86
C LYS A 263 -22.32 -7.09 8.77
N VAL A 264 -21.62 -7.11 9.90
CA VAL A 264 -20.16 -6.89 9.93
C VAL A 264 -19.48 -8.12 10.50
N TYR A 265 -18.44 -8.57 9.81
CA TYR A 265 -17.60 -9.69 10.21
C TYR A 265 -16.15 -9.24 10.35
N GLY A 266 -15.43 -9.83 11.29
CA GLY A 266 -13.98 -9.73 11.40
C GLY A 266 -13.32 -10.95 10.76
N LEU A 267 -12.24 -10.73 10.02
CA LEU A 267 -11.31 -11.76 9.57
C LEU A 267 -9.93 -11.44 10.14
N PHE A 268 -9.43 -12.31 10.99
CA PHE A 268 -8.08 -12.21 11.54
C PHE A 268 -7.16 -13.18 10.80
N VAL A 269 -6.11 -12.67 10.16
CA VAL A 269 -5.16 -13.47 9.40
C VAL A 269 -3.79 -13.39 10.07
N ALA A 270 -3.27 -14.53 10.53
CA ALA A 270 -1.97 -14.58 11.19
C ALA A 270 -0.96 -15.44 10.42
N GLY A 271 0.33 -15.14 10.58
CA GLY A 271 1.39 -16.07 10.16
C GLY A 271 1.28 -17.43 10.89
N LYS A 272 0.93 -17.38 12.18
CA LYS A 272 0.59 -18.54 13.01
C LYS A 272 -0.38 -18.13 14.11
N LEU A 273 -1.46 -18.89 14.30
CA LEU A 273 -2.48 -18.57 15.31
C LEU A 273 -2.05 -19.01 16.71
N ASP A 274 -2.24 -18.13 17.69
CA ASP A 274 -2.21 -18.48 19.11
C ASP A 274 -3.61 -18.93 19.56
N PRO A 275 -3.74 -20.10 20.21
CA PRO A 275 -5.05 -20.60 20.64
C PRO A 275 -5.81 -19.66 21.60
N ASN A 276 -5.12 -18.88 22.44
CA ASN A 276 -5.78 -17.95 23.36
C ASN A 276 -6.31 -16.72 22.61
N THR A 277 -5.60 -16.27 21.57
CA THR A 277 -6.12 -15.24 20.64
C THR A 277 -7.41 -15.72 19.98
N VAL A 278 -7.42 -16.96 19.47
CA VAL A 278 -8.61 -17.54 18.83
C VAL A 278 -9.77 -17.70 19.82
N ASP A 279 -9.49 -18.17 21.04
CA ASP A 279 -10.50 -18.29 22.10
C ASP A 279 -11.07 -16.92 22.50
N ALA A 280 -10.24 -15.88 22.55
CA ALA A 280 -10.70 -14.52 22.84
C ALA A 280 -11.65 -13.95 21.77
N PHE A 281 -11.50 -14.41 20.52
CA PHE A 281 -12.41 -14.06 19.42
C PHE A 281 -13.71 -14.87 19.43
N HIS A 282 -13.69 -16.08 20.01
CA HIS A 282 -14.86 -16.93 20.11
C HIS A 282 -15.93 -16.29 21.02
N ASN A 283 -17.05 -15.88 20.42
CA ASN A 283 -18.12 -15.12 21.08
C ASN A 283 -17.65 -13.82 21.75
N ALA A 284 -16.65 -13.16 21.17
CA ALA A 284 -16.15 -11.89 21.64
C ALA A 284 -17.28 -10.86 21.84
N ARG A 285 -17.24 -10.18 22.99
CA ARG A 285 -18.22 -9.16 23.39
C ARG A 285 -17.52 -7.84 23.59
N TYR A 286 -18.00 -6.81 22.91
CA TYR A 286 -17.59 -5.45 23.17
C TYR A 286 -18.65 -4.75 24.03
N TRP A 287 -18.30 -4.44 25.28
CA TRP A 287 -19.21 -3.83 26.25
C TRP A 287 -19.24 -2.31 26.08
N LYS A 288 -20.44 -1.76 25.81
CA LYS A 288 -20.68 -0.30 25.81
C LYS A 288 -20.92 0.22 27.23
N SER A 289 -21.50 -0.63 28.08
CA SER A 289 -21.80 -0.37 29.47
C SER A 289 -21.93 -1.72 30.21
N TRP A 290 -22.09 -1.71 31.53
CA TRP A 290 -22.31 -2.92 32.34
C TRP A 290 -23.54 -3.74 31.94
N GLN A 291 -24.46 -3.17 31.17
CA GLN A 291 -25.74 -3.80 30.80
C GLN A 291 -25.86 -4.07 29.31
N GLN A 292 -24.98 -3.49 28.48
CA GLN A 292 -25.10 -3.55 27.03
C GLN A 292 -23.76 -3.93 26.40
N PHE A 293 -23.77 -5.00 25.62
CA PHE A 293 -22.66 -5.41 24.77
C PHE A 293 -23.13 -5.67 23.35
N ILE A 294 -22.19 -5.69 22.42
CA ILE A 294 -22.38 -6.16 21.04
C ILE A 294 -21.45 -7.34 20.81
N LEU A 295 -21.93 -8.35 20.11
CA LEU A 295 -21.09 -9.46 19.66
C LEU A 295 -20.24 -9.00 18.47
N THR A 296 -18.96 -9.31 18.52
CA THR A 296 -18.01 -9.01 17.44
C THR A 296 -17.57 -10.34 16.83
N PRO A 297 -18.23 -10.82 15.77
CA PRO A 297 -17.90 -12.11 15.17
C PRO A 297 -16.58 -12.01 14.42
N VAL A 298 -15.55 -12.69 14.91
CA VAL A 298 -14.22 -12.73 14.28
C VAL A 298 -13.88 -14.18 13.93
N VAL A 299 -13.52 -14.41 12.68
CA VAL A 299 -12.99 -15.69 12.19
C VAL A 299 -11.48 -15.55 12.05
N ALA A 300 -10.73 -16.48 12.62
CA ALA A 300 -9.28 -16.49 12.56
C ALA A 300 -8.79 -17.56 11.58
N VAL A 301 -7.85 -17.19 10.71
CA VAL A 301 -7.19 -18.10 9.75
C VAL A 301 -5.68 -17.86 9.72
N GLU A 302 -4.93 -18.87 9.30
CA GLU A 302 -3.49 -18.73 9.05
C GLU A 302 -3.23 -18.34 7.59
N ILE A 303 -2.09 -17.73 7.33
CA ILE A 303 -1.65 -17.29 6.00
C ILE A 303 -1.69 -18.40 4.95
N ASP A 304 -1.46 -19.66 5.34
CA ASP A 304 -1.53 -20.81 4.43
C ASP A 304 -2.94 -21.06 3.88
N PHE A 305 -3.98 -20.65 4.63
CA PHE A 305 -5.35 -20.68 4.12
C PHE A 305 -5.51 -19.67 2.96
N CYS A 306 -4.84 -18.51 3.03
CA CYS A 306 -4.86 -17.51 1.97
C CYS A 306 -4.15 -17.97 0.70
N ALA A 307 -3.12 -18.81 0.80
CA ALA A 307 -2.47 -19.40 -0.37
C ALA A 307 -3.42 -20.33 -1.17
N SER A 308 -4.43 -20.91 -0.51
CA SER A 308 -5.45 -21.74 -1.18
C SER A 308 -6.56 -20.94 -1.88
N TRP A 309 -6.58 -19.62 -1.71
CA TRP A 309 -7.68 -18.74 -2.12
C TRP A 309 -7.77 -18.54 -3.65
N HIS A 310 -6.73 -18.92 -4.39
CA HIS A 310 -6.73 -19.02 -5.85
C HIS A 310 -7.85 -19.93 -6.38
N ILE A 311 -8.28 -20.91 -5.59
CA ILE A 311 -9.41 -21.79 -5.91
C ILE A 311 -10.71 -20.97 -5.95
N VAL A 312 -10.95 -20.09 -4.98
CA VAL A 312 -12.16 -19.26 -4.92
C VAL A 312 -12.14 -18.21 -6.04
N CYS A 313 -10.99 -17.61 -6.31
CA CYS A 313 -10.84 -16.64 -7.40
C CYS A 313 -11.11 -17.29 -8.77
N LYS A 314 -10.66 -18.54 -8.96
CA LYS A 314 -11.00 -19.34 -10.15
C LYS A 314 -12.49 -19.67 -10.26
N ILE A 315 -13.17 -19.95 -9.15
CA ILE A 315 -14.61 -20.28 -9.12
C ILE A 315 -15.47 -19.05 -9.46
N ASN A 316 -15.11 -17.85 -8.97
CA ASN A 316 -15.82 -16.61 -9.32
C ASN A 316 -15.72 -16.24 -10.81
N ARG A 317 -14.67 -16.68 -11.53
CA ARG A 317 -14.62 -16.55 -13.00
C ARG A 317 -15.71 -17.35 -13.72
N PHE A 318 -16.17 -18.47 -13.17
CA PHE A 318 -17.22 -19.28 -13.81
C PHE A 318 -18.60 -18.60 -13.76
N HIS A 319 -18.91 -17.85 -12.70
CA HIS A 319 -20.19 -17.15 -12.59
C HIS A 319 -20.30 -15.93 -13.51
N ARG A 320 -19.16 -15.33 -13.92
CA ARG A 320 -19.14 -14.23 -14.91
C ARG A 320 -19.29 -14.69 -16.37
N MET A 321 -19.01 -15.95 -16.69
CA MET A 321 -19.20 -16.47 -18.06
C MET A 321 -20.63 -16.97 -18.34
N THR A 322 -21.50 -17.08 -17.32
CA THR A 322 -22.87 -17.60 -17.47
C THR A 322 -23.96 -16.53 -17.54
N PHE A 323 -23.61 -15.25 -17.38
CA PHE A 323 -24.52 -14.12 -17.58
C PHE A 323 -23.80 -12.97 -18.29
N GLY A 324 -23.66 -13.12 -19.60
CA GLY A 324 -23.23 -12.10 -20.55
C GLY A 324 -23.96 -12.32 -21.87
#